data_AF-A0A497N7G5-F1
#
_entry.id   AF-A0A497N7G5-F1
#
_cell.length_a   1.000
_cell.length_b   1.000
_cell.length_c   1.000
_cell.angle_alpha   90.00
_cell.angle_beta   90.00
_cell.angle_gamma   90.00
#
_symmetry.space_group_name_H-M   'P 1'
#
loop_
_entity.id
_entity.type
_entity.pdbx_description
1 polymer ?
#
loop_
_entity_poly.entity_id
_entity_poly.type
_entity_poly.pdbx_seq_one_letter_code
_entity_poly.pdbx_strand_id
1 'polypeptide(L)'
;MEESPRPPTGEGGVREAAEAKAIPKQPTRAQAVKAEVIPAKPLAVPRPARPRVEVEKPIELKKAEERLRALERFLATTARIPFVARDDGRGETLASYRVGVANVRIAKMDEVTAWYMVSEPPLDAKDILAYATALEAIYRKAEIPEKSIALLSKRKHMIDVEEEEEVKPLDEILRPYVVEAYKTIGVSPSEDEVEKLIYYLNRELFRFSQIDTLMEDPRIEDINVIGPRIYVGVYHRDFSQYRWLWTNIYFRDDEELNDFMNRLAHTVGHGLTIAKPYADFALPGGERFAGILGREITARGPSLTIRKFATRPFSLPYLVYSGMLSPLMAAYLWFALEQKAIIGIAGPTGSGKTTLFNALLACLHPNSTIYTIEDVYELYLPHRGWRCTTTRKPSMLASRELVISETELLKMALRMRPDYVIIGEVRSEDAVYHLLNAAFTGHGGGFTFHAGSAQEFYNRLSIMLQRTGMSETLLSFFWGCAITSYYDTPRGRLRRTVEIAEIIPAEGGARFEPRGIFSWNSERNSFSPNRPEEVYDKSVKMRWLTSRIGVSQEKIVGDLELKMRAIKEGVSRRLFDAITFHQYLRRHYYPKLMEG
;
A
#
# COMPACT_ATOMS: atom_id res chain seq x y z
N MET A 1 -48.73 37.84 -6.67
CA MET A 1 -50.12 37.58 -7.09
C MET A 1 -50.14 37.40 -8.60
N GLU A 2 -51.02 36.52 -9.06
CA GLU A 2 -51.70 36.49 -10.38
C GLU A 2 -50.95 36.66 -11.73
N GLU A 3 -50.84 35.53 -12.44
CA GLU A 3 -51.61 35.16 -13.66
C GLU A 3 -51.53 35.94 -15.01
N SER A 4 -51.20 35.19 -16.09
CA SER A 4 -52.11 34.66 -17.16
C SER A 4 -53.30 35.51 -17.66
N PRO A 5 -53.77 35.42 -18.94
CA PRO A 5 -54.03 34.15 -19.67
C PRO A 5 -53.89 34.14 -21.23
N ARG A 6 -54.56 33.15 -21.89
CA ARG A 6 -54.61 32.77 -23.34
C ARG A 6 -55.96 33.22 -24.01
N PRO A 7 -56.50 32.69 -25.16
CA PRO A 7 -56.00 31.80 -26.23
C PRO A 7 -56.06 32.46 -27.65
N PRO A 8 -56.88 32.14 -28.71
CA PRO A 8 -58.02 31.22 -28.92
C PRO A 8 -57.69 29.94 -29.78
N THR A 9 -58.53 29.56 -30.78
CA THR A 9 -58.72 28.14 -31.24
C THR A 9 -59.25 27.96 -32.69
N GLY A 10 -59.02 26.80 -33.34
CA GLY A 10 -59.81 26.26 -34.47
C GLY A 10 -59.13 25.17 -35.35
N GLU A 11 -59.81 24.21 -36.01
CA GLU A 11 -61.20 23.73 -35.88
C GLU A 11 -61.48 22.37 -36.62
N GLY A 12 -62.59 21.68 -36.28
CA GLY A 12 -63.18 20.49 -36.98
C GLY A 12 -62.68 19.10 -36.53
N GLY A 13 -63.47 18.00 -36.44
CA GLY A 13 -64.91 17.73 -36.68
C GLY A 13 -65.12 16.44 -37.54
N VAL A 14 -66.11 15.55 -37.39
CA VAL A 14 -67.35 15.47 -36.55
C VAL A 14 -67.95 14.02 -36.57
N ARG A 15 -68.42 13.48 -35.41
CA ARG A 15 -69.49 12.44 -35.17
C ARG A 15 -69.44 11.00 -35.77
N GLU A 16 -70.24 9.97 -35.38
CA GLU A 16 -70.94 9.54 -34.12
C GLU A 16 -71.74 8.19 -34.31
N ALA A 17 -72.08 7.47 -33.21
CA ALA A 17 -73.19 6.49 -33.00
C ALA A 17 -73.17 4.97 -33.45
N ALA A 18 -73.89 4.16 -32.62
CA ALA A 18 -74.76 2.98 -32.91
C ALA A 18 -74.29 1.48 -32.87
N GLU A 19 -74.46 0.86 -31.68
CA GLU A 19 -75.20 -0.39 -31.32
C GLU A 19 -75.21 -1.77 -32.09
N ALA A 20 -74.83 -2.82 -31.34
CA ALA A 20 -75.57 -4.09 -31.02
C ALA A 20 -75.94 -5.25 -32.01
N LYS A 21 -75.33 -6.44 -31.73
CA LYS A 21 -75.89 -7.84 -31.65
C LYS A 21 -76.49 -8.64 -32.86
N ALA A 22 -75.82 -9.78 -33.15
CA ALA A 22 -76.34 -11.18 -33.25
C ALA A 22 -76.83 -11.89 -34.58
N ILE A 23 -75.95 -12.76 -35.15
CA ILE A 23 -76.10 -14.18 -35.63
C ILE A 23 -77.52 -14.68 -36.03
N PRO A 24 -77.90 -14.82 -37.34
CA PRO A 24 -78.00 -16.06 -38.19
C PRO A 24 -76.86 -17.08 -38.46
N LYS A 25 -77.14 -18.08 -39.34
CA LYS A 25 -76.50 -19.43 -39.45
C LYS A 25 -75.92 -19.81 -40.85
N GLN A 26 -75.04 -20.83 -40.80
CA GLN A 26 -74.67 -21.94 -41.73
C GLN A 26 -75.72 -22.42 -42.79
N PRO A 27 -75.44 -23.34 -43.76
CA PRO A 27 -74.31 -24.31 -43.87
C PRO A 27 -73.72 -24.63 -45.28
N THR A 28 -72.69 -25.50 -45.33
CA THR A 28 -72.58 -26.59 -46.34
C THR A 28 -71.69 -27.74 -45.82
N ARG A 29 -71.70 -28.92 -46.47
CA ARG A 29 -71.35 -30.22 -45.84
C ARG A 29 -70.79 -31.23 -46.84
N ALA A 30 -69.70 -31.93 -46.51
CA ALA A 30 -69.35 -33.28 -47.00
C ALA A 30 -68.26 -33.92 -46.12
N GLN A 31 -68.28 -35.25 -45.95
CA GLN A 31 -67.46 -35.99 -44.99
C GLN A 31 -66.35 -36.82 -45.65
N ALA A 32 -65.29 -37.10 -44.90
CA ALA A 32 -64.58 -38.37 -44.96
C ALA A 32 -64.21 -38.78 -43.52
N VAL A 33 -64.30 -40.07 -43.18
CA VAL A 33 -64.13 -40.57 -41.80
C VAL A 33 -63.08 -41.67 -41.77
N LYS A 34 -62.10 -41.52 -40.87
CA LYS A 34 -61.41 -42.63 -40.20
C LYS A 34 -61.22 -42.25 -38.73
N ALA A 35 -61.53 -43.20 -37.84
CA ALA A 35 -61.30 -43.05 -36.41
C ALA A 35 -60.04 -43.84 -36.02
N GLU A 36 -59.25 -43.27 -35.12
CA GLU A 36 -58.17 -44.00 -34.44
C GLU A 36 -58.28 -43.79 -32.92
N VAL A 37 -57.78 -44.77 -32.16
CA VAL A 37 -58.25 -45.07 -30.81
C VAL A 37 -57.27 -44.55 -29.76
N ILE A 38 -57.80 -43.89 -28.73
CA ILE A 38 -57.03 -43.48 -27.54
C ILE A 38 -56.64 -44.74 -26.74
N PRO A 39 -55.35 -45.07 -26.57
CA PRO A 39 -54.94 -46.21 -25.77
C PRO A 39 -55.08 -45.89 -24.27
N ALA A 40 -55.97 -46.60 -23.59
CA ALA A 40 -56.08 -46.52 -22.13
C ALA A 40 -54.83 -47.12 -21.45
N LYS A 41 -54.45 -46.59 -20.27
CA LYS A 41 -53.38 -47.17 -19.44
C LYS A 41 -53.73 -48.62 -19.06
N PRO A 42 -52.86 -49.62 -19.33
CA PRO A 42 -53.03 -50.95 -18.76
C PRO A 42 -52.76 -50.93 -17.26
N LEU A 43 -53.65 -51.54 -16.48
CA LEU A 43 -53.44 -51.83 -15.06
C LEU A 43 -52.37 -52.91 -14.91
N ALA A 44 -51.21 -52.55 -14.35
CA ALA A 44 -50.12 -53.48 -14.12
C ALA A 44 -50.37 -54.33 -12.86
N VAL A 45 -50.57 -55.63 -13.03
CA VAL A 45 -50.60 -56.61 -11.93
C VAL A 45 -49.21 -56.67 -11.27
N PRO A 46 -49.10 -56.62 -9.92
CA PRO A 46 -47.80 -56.68 -9.25
C PRO A 46 -47.14 -58.04 -9.48
N ARG A 47 -45.95 -58.04 -10.08
CA ARG A 47 -45.05 -59.20 -10.08
C ARG A 47 -44.24 -59.20 -8.77
N PRO A 48 -44.01 -60.36 -8.14
CA PRO A 48 -43.16 -60.43 -6.95
C PRO A 48 -41.73 -59.97 -7.29
N ALA A 49 -41.13 -59.19 -6.40
CA ALA A 49 -39.77 -58.71 -6.59
C ALA A 49 -38.79 -59.88 -6.56
N ARG A 50 -38.00 -60.05 -7.63
CA ARG A 50 -36.73 -60.78 -7.53
C ARG A 50 -35.79 -59.94 -6.66
N PRO A 51 -35.12 -60.51 -5.65
CA PRO A 51 -34.12 -59.76 -4.90
C PRO A 51 -33.01 -59.33 -5.86
N ARG A 52 -32.83 -58.01 -6.02
CA ARG A 52 -31.58 -57.49 -6.57
C ARG A 52 -30.51 -57.71 -5.51
N VAL A 53 -29.64 -58.70 -5.76
CA VAL A 53 -28.32 -58.67 -5.16
C VAL A 53 -27.59 -57.51 -5.82
N GLU A 54 -27.61 -56.34 -5.18
CA GLU A 54 -26.64 -55.31 -5.50
C GLU A 54 -25.28 -55.85 -5.09
N VAL A 55 -24.48 -56.24 -6.09
CA VAL A 55 -23.07 -56.55 -5.86
C VAL A 55 -22.41 -55.22 -5.51
N GLU A 56 -22.18 -54.99 -4.22
CA GLU A 56 -21.43 -53.84 -3.76
C GLU A 56 -20.05 -53.87 -4.43
N LYS A 57 -19.81 -52.93 -5.36
CA LYS A 57 -18.44 -52.58 -5.75
C LYS A 57 -17.68 -52.31 -4.43
N PRO A 58 -16.52 -52.94 -4.19
CA PRO A 58 -15.83 -52.81 -2.92
C PRO A 58 -15.61 -51.34 -2.56
N ILE A 59 -15.73 -51.01 -1.27
CA ILE A 59 -15.80 -49.64 -0.75
C ILE A 59 -14.60 -48.78 -1.23
N GLU A 60 -13.45 -49.41 -1.45
CA GLU A 60 -12.26 -48.78 -2.02
C GLU A 60 -12.46 -48.27 -3.46
N LEU A 61 -13.18 -49.00 -4.32
CA LEU A 61 -13.44 -48.60 -5.70
C LEU A 61 -14.39 -47.40 -5.77
N LYS A 62 -15.39 -47.36 -4.88
CA LYS A 62 -16.27 -46.17 -4.73
C LYS A 62 -15.48 -44.96 -4.24
N LYS A 63 -14.63 -45.14 -3.22
CA LYS A 63 -13.70 -44.10 -2.74
C LYS A 63 -12.65 -43.70 -3.79
N ALA A 64 -12.24 -44.60 -4.68
CA ALA A 64 -11.33 -44.31 -5.78
C ALA A 64 -12.02 -43.49 -6.88
N GLU A 65 -13.25 -43.85 -7.27
CA GLU A 65 -14.08 -43.07 -8.21
C GLU A 65 -14.39 -41.66 -7.65
N GLU A 66 -14.66 -41.54 -6.35
CA GLU A 66 -14.86 -40.25 -5.66
C GLU A 66 -13.56 -39.44 -5.54
N ARG A 67 -12.43 -40.07 -5.20
CA ARG A 67 -11.11 -39.43 -5.18
C ARG A 67 -10.67 -38.98 -6.57
N LEU A 68 -10.93 -39.76 -7.61
CA LEU A 68 -10.66 -39.39 -9.00
C LEU A 68 -11.50 -38.18 -9.39
N ARG A 69 -12.81 -38.17 -9.10
CA ARG A 69 -13.69 -37.02 -9.34
C ARG A 69 -13.38 -35.80 -8.48
N ALA A 70 -12.74 -35.96 -7.32
CA ALA A 70 -12.18 -34.85 -6.55
C ALA A 70 -10.90 -34.33 -7.23
N LEU A 71 -10.03 -35.23 -7.69
CA LEU A 71 -8.79 -34.91 -8.39
C LEU A 71 -9.05 -34.21 -9.75
N GLU A 72 -10.04 -34.65 -10.52
CA GLU A 72 -10.43 -34.02 -11.78
C GLU A 72 -10.92 -32.58 -11.56
N ARG A 73 -11.72 -32.33 -10.51
CA ARG A 73 -12.18 -30.97 -10.14
C ARG A 73 -11.05 -30.10 -9.54
N PHE A 74 -10.09 -30.72 -8.85
CA PHE A 74 -8.92 -30.05 -8.28
C PHE A 74 -7.87 -29.70 -9.34
N LEU A 75 -7.57 -30.60 -10.29
CA LEU A 75 -6.67 -30.35 -11.41
C LEU A 75 -7.26 -29.33 -12.39
N ALA A 76 -8.58 -29.29 -12.54
CA ALA A 76 -9.28 -28.27 -13.33
C ALA A 76 -9.22 -26.84 -12.75
N THR A 77 -8.78 -26.66 -11.50
CA THR A 77 -8.79 -25.36 -10.80
C THR A 77 -7.43 -24.96 -10.23
N THR A 78 -6.74 -25.87 -9.53
CA THR A 78 -5.57 -25.57 -8.68
C THR A 78 -4.23 -25.81 -9.38
N ALA A 79 -4.12 -26.81 -10.26
CA ALA A 79 -2.85 -27.18 -10.92
C ALA A 79 -2.54 -26.34 -12.18
N ARG A 80 -2.80 -25.03 -12.14
CA ARG A 80 -2.48 -24.10 -13.23
C ARG A 80 -0.94 -24.06 -13.42
N ILE A 81 -0.47 -24.28 -14.65
CA ILE A 81 0.97 -24.18 -15.00
C ILE A 81 1.48 -22.77 -14.59
N PRO A 82 2.61 -22.63 -13.89
CA PRO A 82 3.14 -21.32 -13.51
C PRO A 82 3.41 -20.43 -14.72
N PHE A 83 3.11 -19.14 -14.59
CA PHE A 83 3.50 -18.15 -15.60
C PHE A 83 5.02 -17.94 -15.56
N VAL A 84 5.71 -18.07 -16.69
CA VAL A 84 7.16 -17.84 -16.80
C VAL A 84 7.39 -16.52 -17.52
N ALA A 85 7.84 -15.49 -16.82
CA ALA A 85 8.18 -14.21 -17.45
C ALA A 85 9.45 -14.37 -18.31
N ARG A 86 9.39 -13.91 -19.56
CA ARG A 86 10.49 -13.96 -20.53
C ARG A 86 10.61 -12.62 -21.23
N ASP A 87 11.82 -12.05 -21.21
CA ASP A 87 12.15 -10.84 -21.96
C ASP A 87 12.26 -11.17 -23.46
N ASP A 88 11.70 -10.33 -24.33
CA ASP A 88 11.76 -10.50 -25.79
C ASP A 88 12.99 -9.83 -26.43
N GLY A 89 13.82 -9.17 -25.61
CA GLY A 89 15.05 -8.50 -26.02
C GLY A 89 14.83 -7.16 -26.73
N ARG A 90 13.59 -6.66 -26.87
CA ARG A 90 13.31 -5.39 -27.56
C ARG A 90 13.69 -4.18 -26.70
N GLY A 91 13.95 -3.06 -27.36
CA GLY A 91 14.26 -1.79 -26.71
C GLY A 91 15.69 -1.67 -26.18
N GLU A 92 16.17 -0.44 -26.09
CA GLU A 92 17.50 -0.09 -25.58
C GLU A 92 17.59 -0.37 -24.07
N THR A 93 18.69 -1.00 -23.63
CA THR A 93 18.87 -1.38 -22.22
C THR A 93 19.39 -0.20 -21.39
N LEU A 94 18.51 0.42 -20.59
CA LEU A 94 18.90 1.50 -19.67
C LEU A 94 19.56 0.97 -18.39
N ALA A 95 19.12 -0.20 -17.92
CA ALA A 95 19.71 -0.90 -16.78
C ALA A 95 19.39 -2.40 -16.86
N SER A 96 20.24 -3.22 -16.25
CA SER A 96 19.98 -4.64 -15.98
C SER A 96 20.53 -5.01 -14.61
N TYR A 97 19.81 -5.85 -13.86
CA TYR A 97 20.16 -6.30 -12.51
C TYR A 97 19.40 -7.57 -12.13
N ARG A 98 19.79 -8.23 -11.03
CA ARG A 98 19.07 -9.40 -10.50
C ARG A 98 18.15 -9.05 -9.35
N VAL A 99 17.05 -9.78 -9.27
CA VAL A 99 16.07 -9.77 -8.17
C VAL A 99 15.71 -11.23 -7.91
N GLY A 100 16.15 -11.75 -6.75
CA GLY A 100 16.11 -13.20 -6.49
C GLY A 100 16.87 -13.98 -7.56
N VAL A 101 16.22 -15.01 -8.12
CA VAL A 101 16.70 -15.80 -9.26
C VAL A 101 16.43 -15.15 -10.62
N ALA A 102 15.57 -14.12 -10.68
CA ALA A 102 15.17 -13.46 -11.91
C ALA A 102 16.16 -12.37 -12.33
N ASN A 103 16.25 -12.14 -13.64
CA ASN A 103 17.00 -11.02 -14.21
C ASN A 103 16.00 -9.97 -14.70
N VAL A 104 16.19 -8.72 -14.30
CA VAL A 104 15.34 -7.58 -14.62
C VAL A 104 16.08 -6.64 -15.56
N ARG A 105 15.41 -6.19 -16.62
CA ARG A 105 15.94 -5.24 -17.60
C ARG A 105 14.98 -4.06 -17.78
N ILE A 106 15.50 -2.85 -17.65
CA ILE A 106 14.75 -1.63 -17.97
C ILE A 106 14.98 -1.31 -19.44
N ALA A 107 13.95 -1.54 -20.26
CA ALA A 107 14.00 -1.51 -21.71
C ALA A 107 13.28 -0.26 -22.25
N LYS A 108 14.04 0.70 -22.78
CA LYS A 108 13.50 1.90 -23.45
C LYS A 108 13.01 1.52 -24.85
N MET A 109 11.72 1.72 -25.13
CA MET A 109 11.11 1.35 -26.40
C MET A 109 11.08 2.52 -27.40
N ASP A 110 10.92 3.74 -26.89
CA ASP A 110 10.97 4.99 -27.66
C ASP A 110 11.54 6.13 -26.79
N GLU A 111 11.37 7.40 -27.17
CA GLU A 111 11.88 8.53 -26.38
C GLU A 111 11.16 8.76 -25.05
N VAL A 112 9.89 8.36 -24.95
CA VAL A 112 8.98 8.64 -23.82
C VAL A 112 8.44 7.40 -23.11
N THR A 113 8.62 6.19 -23.66
CA THR A 113 8.24 4.93 -22.98
C THR A 113 9.43 4.01 -22.67
N ALA A 114 9.37 3.42 -21.48
CA ALA A 114 10.25 2.34 -21.05
C ALA A 114 9.43 1.25 -20.33
N TRP A 115 9.94 0.02 -20.39
CA TRP A 115 9.31 -1.19 -19.86
C TRP A 115 10.22 -1.85 -18.82
N TYR A 116 9.62 -2.55 -17.87
CA TYR A 116 10.29 -3.35 -16.85
C TYR A 116 10.17 -4.83 -17.27
N MET A 117 11.18 -5.34 -17.97
CA MET A 117 11.18 -6.72 -18.48
C MET A 117 11.76 -7.67 -17.43
N VAL A 118 11.07 -8.78 -17.19
CA VAL A 118 11.52 -9.85 -16.28
C VAL A 118 11.84 -11.11 -17.06
N SER A 119 12.99 -11.72 -16.77
CA SER A 119 13.36 -13.06 -17.23
C SER A 119 13.56 -14.00 -16.04
N GLU A 120 12.69 -14.99 -15.94
CA GLU A 120 12.72 -16.05 -14.93
C GLU A 120 13.35 -17.35 -15.47
N PRO A 121 13.75 -18.29 -14.60
CA PRO A 121 14.21 -19.62 -15.01
C PRO A 121 13.17 -20.35 -15.89
N PRO A 122 13.52 -20.82 -17.10
CA PRO A 122 12.54 -21.43 -17.99
C PRO A 122 12.12 -22.83 -17.52
N LEU A 123 10.81 -23.02 -17.38
CA LEU A 123 10.19 -24.35 -17.28
C LEU A 123 10.04 -25.00 -18.67
N ASP A 124 10.38 -26.28 -18.76
CA ASP A 124 10.14 -27.18 -19.88
C ASP A 124 9.05 -28.24 -19.56
N ALA A 125 8.85 -29.23 -20.43
CA ALA A 125 7.82 -30.25 -20.27
C ALA A 125 8.04 -31.22 -19.09
N LYS A 126 9.29 -31.57 -18.75
CA LYS A 126 9.58 -32.43 -17.58
C LYS A 126 9.49 -31.63 -16.29
N ASP A 127 9.90 -30.35 -16.30
CA ASP A 127 9.75 -29.45 -15.16
C ASP A 127 8.29 -29.25 -14.80
N ILE A 128 7.41 -29.01 -15.79
CA ILE A 128 5.97 -28.82 -15.58
C ILE A 128 5.32 -30.08 -15.01
N LEU A 129 5.72 -31.27 -15.49
CA LEU A 129 5.20 -32.54 -14.98
C LEU A 129 5.68 -32.80 -13.54
N ALA A 130 6.97 -32.59 -13.25
CA ALA A 130 7.50 -32.69 -11.90
C ALA A 130 6.88 -31.66 -10.94
N TYR A 131 6.58 -30.44 -11.41
CA TYR A 131 5.88 -29.41 -10.64
C TYR A 131 4.48 -29.87 -10.25
N ALA A 132 3.70 -30.40 -11.20
CA ALA A 132 2.36 -30.92 -10.93
C ALA A 132 2.38 -32.11 -9.97
N THR A 133 3.31 -33.05 -10.13
CA THR A 133 3.48 -34.20 -9.23
C THR A 133 3.94 -33.77 -7.82
N ALA A 134 4.86 -32.81 -7.71
CA ALA A 134 5.28 -32.26 -6.42
C ALA A 134 4.12 -31.54 -5.72
N LEU A 135 3.34 -30.74 -6.45
CA LEU A 135 2.16 -30.04 -5.95
C LEU A 135 1.11 -31.03 -5.40
N GLU A 136 0.79 -32.09 -6.15
CA GLU A 136 -0.13 -33.15 -5.70
C GLU A 136 0.39 -33.90 -4.46
N ALA A 137 1.71 -34.13 -4.37
CA ALA A 137 2.33 -34.74 -3.19
C ALA A 137 2.27 -33.81 -1.96
N ILE A 138 2.57 -32.52 -2.12
CA ILE A 138 2.53 -31.50 -1.06
C ILE A 138 1.11 -31.42 -0.48
N TYR A 139 0.08 -31.21 -1.32
CA TYR A 139 -1.32 -31.12 -0.87
C TYR A 139 -1.87 -32.39 -0.19
N ARG A 140 -1.20 -33.54 -0.30
CA ARG A 140 -1.61 -34.81 0.33
C ARG A 140 -0.77 -35.23 1.53
N LYS A 141 0.51 -34.87 1.56
CA LYS A 141 1.51 -35.44 2.49
C LYS A 141 2.23 -34.39 3.36
N ALA A 142 2.19 -33.10 3.00
CA ALA A 142 3.06 -32.11 3.64
C ALA A 142 2.40 -31.44 4.84
N GLU A 143 2.89 -31.78 6.03
CA GLU A 143 2.74 -30.93 7.22
C GLU A 143 3.73 -29.76 7.10
N ILE A 144 3.24 -28.59 6.69
CA ILE A 144 4.04 -27.37 6.56
C ILE A 144 3.84 -26.53 7.84
N PRO A 145 4.87 -26.31 8.67
CA PRO A 145 4.72 -25.53 9.90
C PRO A 145 4.38 -24.07 9.60
N GLU A 146 3.39 -23.51 10.30
CA GLU A 146 3.04 -22.09 10.19
C GLU A 146 4.24 -21.17 10.46
N LYS A 147 5.16 -21.57 11.36
CA LYS A 147 6.41 -20.87 11.64
C LYS A 147 7.32 -20.77 10.40
N SER A 148 7.40 -21.81 9.56
CA SER A 148 8.20 -21.80 8.31
C SER A 148 7.56 -20.91 7.24
N ILE A 149 6.22 -20.81 7.19
CA ILE A 149 5.53 -19.84 6.33
C ILE A 149 5.76 -18.41 6.85
N ALA A 150 5.73 -18.20 8.17
CA ALA A 150 5.99 -16.90 8.79
C ALA A 150 7.42 -16.38 8.56
N LEU A 151 8.41 -17.25 8.27
CA LEU A 151 9.76 -16.82 7.87
C LEU A 151 9.79 -16.10 6.51
N LEU A 152 8.81 -16.34 5.62
CA LEU A 152 8.70 -15.61 4.35
C LEU A 152 8.11 -14.20 4.50
N SER A 153 7.25 -13.98 5.50
CA SER A 153 6.68 -12.66 5.82
C SER A 153 7.52 -11.86 6.82
N LYS A 154 8.26 -12.52 7.72
CA LYS A 154 9.22 -11.87 8.61
C LYS A 154 10.35 -11.24 7.81
N ARG A 155 10.33 -9.90 7.70
CA ARG A 155 11.48 -9.11 7.24
C ARG A 155 12.72 -9.46 8.08
N LYS A 156 13.83 -9.82 7.44
CA LYS A 156 15.16 -10.06 8.05
C LYS A 156 15.78 -8.84 8.80
N HIS A 157 15.00 -7.81 9.13
CA HIS A 157 15.44 -6.52 9.68
C HIS A 157 14.54 -6.00 10.82
N MET A 158 13.46 -6.70 11.19
CA MET A 158 12.84 -6.52 12.52
C MET A 158 13.49 -7.53 13.47
N ILE A 159 14.33 -7.03 14.37
CA ILE A 159 15.10 -7.85 15.31
C ILE A 159 14.29 -8.01 16.59
N ASP A 160 13.39 -8.99 16.60
CA ASP A 160 12.87 -9.55 17.85
C ASP A 160 13.87 -10.62 18.32
N VAL A 161 14.37 -10.47 19.55
CA VAL A 161 15.30 -11.43 20.18
C VAL A 161 14.50 -12.37 21.07
N GLU A 162 13.90 -13.39 20.46
CA GLU A 162 13.31 -14.54 21.14
C GLU A 162 13.89 -15.83 20.55
N GLU A 163 13.82 -16.92 21.31
CA GLU A 163 14.73 -18.07 21.18
C GLU A 163 14.62 -18.80 19.83
N GLU A 164 15.78 -19.16 19.27
CA GLU A 164 15.89 -19.91 18.01
C GLU A 164 15.50 -21.39 18.23
N GLU A 165 14.20 -21.68 18.16
CA GLU A 165 13.77 -22.97 17.63
C GLU A 165 14.39 -23.15 16.22
N GLU A 166 14.89 -24.35 15.93
CA GLU A 166 15.51 -24.71 14.64
C GLU A 166 14.46 -24.87 13.53
N VAL A 167 13.79 -23.76 13.18
CA VAL A 167 12.73 -23.71 12.16
C VAL A 167 13.34 -23.90 10.78
N LYS A 168 13.13 -25.08 10.21
CA LYS A 168 13.65 -25.42 8.88
C LYS A 168 13.17 -24.45 7.81
N PRO A 169 14.07 -23.96 6.93
CA PRO A 169 13.72 -23.23 5.71
C PRO A 169 12.70 -24.00 4.89
N LEU A 170 11.75 -23.28 4.28
CA LEU A 170 10.69 -23.90 3.49
C LEU A 170 11.25 -24.64 2.26
N ASP A 171 12.38 -24.17 1.74
CA ASP A 171 13.15 -24.80 0.65
C ASP A 171 13.58 -26.24 1.00
N GLU A 172 14.03 -26.48 2.24
CA GLU A 172 14.37 -27.81 2.74
C GLU A 172 13.15 -28.72 2.91
N ILE A 173 11.98 -28.14 3.21
CA ILE A 173 10.71 -28.86 3.36
C ILE A 173 10.17 -29.26 1.98
N LEU A 174 10.30 -28.40 0.96
CA LEU A 174 9.83 -28.67 -0.40
C LEU A 174 10.75 -29.61 -1.20
N ARG A 175 12.07 -29.52 -0.98
CA ARG A 175 13.11 -30.28 -1.70
C ARG A 175 12.87 -31.79 -1.78
N PRO A 176 12.48 -32.52 -0.71
CA PRO A 176 12.13 -33.94 -0.79
C PRO A 176 11.00 -34.24 -1.77
N TYR A 177 9.93 -33.42 -1.80
CA TYR A 177 8.79 -33.61 -2.71
C TYR A 177 9.18 -33.35 -4.17
N VAL A 178 10.04 -32.35 -4.43
CA VAL A 178 10.58 -32.08 -5.78
C VAL A 178 11.43 -33.26 -6.26
N VAL A 179 12.30 -33.81 -5.40
CA VAL A 179 13.15 -34.96 -5.75
C VAL A 179 12.33 -36.26 -5.90
N GLU A 180 11.28 -36.47 -5.08
CA GLU A 180 10.34 -37.60 -5.27
C GLU A 180 9.58 -37.44 -6.59
N ALA A 181 9.13 -36.23 -6.94
CA ALA A 181 8.39 -35.96 -8.17
C ALA A 181 9.21 -36.21 -9.44
N TYR A 182 10.45 -35.69 -9.53
CA TYR A 182 11.32 -35.98 -10.66
C TYR A 182 11.59 -37.50 -10.81
N LYS A 183 11.86 -38.20 -9.70
CA LYS A 183 12.03 -39.67 -9.71
C LYS A 183 10.77 -40.40 -10.18
N THR A 184 9.58 -39.92 -9.80
CA THR A 184 8.28 -40.49 -10.18
C THR A 184 8.05 -40.39 -11.69
N ILE A 185 8.53 -39.33 -12.34
CA ILE A 185 8.48 -39.16 -13.80
C ILE A 185 9.67 -39.80 -14.53
N GLY A 186 10.51 -40.58 -13.83
CA GLY A 186 11.66 -41.29 -14.41
C GLY A 186 12.90 -40.43 -14.67
N VAL A 187 12.99 -39.23 -14.08
CA VAL A 187 14.08 -38.27 -14.30
C VAL A 187 14.95 -38.15 -13.04
N SER A 188 16.27 -38.19 -13.23
CA SER A 188 17.24 -37.75 -12.22
C SER A 188 17.51 -36.25 -12.43
N PRO A 189 17.10 -35.36 -11.53
CA PRO A 189 17.27 -33.92 -11.71
C PRO A 189 18.69 -33.48 -11.33
N SER A 190 19.15 -32.41 -11.96
CA SER A 190 20.28 -31.62 -11.47
C SER A 190 19.86 -30.69 -10.33
N GLU A 191 20.85 -30.15 -9.60
CA GLU A 191 20.60 -29.23 -8.48
C GLU A 191 19.88 -27.95 -8.92
N ASP A 192 20.27 -27.37 -10.07
CA ASP A 192 19.61 -26.20 -10.66
C ASP A 192 18.13 -26.48 -11.03
N GLU A 193 17.79 -27.72 -11.38
CA GLU A 193 16.42 -28.14 -11.71
C GLU A 193 15.55 -28.38 -10.47
N VAL A 194 16.17 -28.75 -9.34
CA VAL A 194 15.51 -28.81 -8.04
C VAL A 194 15.24 -27.39 -7.52
N GLU A 195 16.25 -26.52 -7.49
CA GLU A 195 16.13 -25.12 -7.07
C GLU A 195 15.12 -24.32 -7.93
N LYS A 196 15.13 -24.52 -9.25
CA LYS A 196 14.12 -23.96 -10.17
C LYS A 196 12.69 -24.34 -9.77
N LEU A 197 12.45 -25.60 -9.39
CA LEU A 197 11.11 -26.05 -9.00
C LEU A 197 10.73 -25.59 -7.59
N ILE A 198 11.68 -25.53 -6.67
CA ILE A 198 11.49 -24.92 -5.33
C ILE A 198 11.10 -23.45 -5.47
N TYR A 199 11.77 -22.68 -6.35
CA TYR A 199 11.38 -21.30 -6.65
C TYR A 199 9.91 -21.20 -7.08
N TYR A 200 9.48 -21.96 -8.10
CA TYR A 200 8.11 -21.89 -8.59
C TYR A 200 7.06 -22.38 -7.57
N LEU A 201 7.34 -23.45 -6.82
CA LEU A 201 6.44 -23.92 -5.74
C LEU A 201 6.30 -22.87 -4.64
N ASN A 202 7.42 -22.26 -4.19
CA ASN A 202 7.39 -21.15 -3.24
C ASN A 202 6.59 -19.96 -3.76
N ARG A 203 6.84 -19.58 -5.02
CA ARG A 203 6.23 -18.42 -5.68
C ARG A 203 4.71 -18.51 -5.70
N GLU A 204 4.17 -19.66 -6.09
CA GLU A 204 2.72 -19.87 -6.20
C GLU A 204 2.03 -20.12 -4.85
N LEU A 205 2.58 -21.00 -4.01
CA LEU A 205 1.91 -21.45 -2.78
C LEU A 205 1.96 -20.37 -1.68
N PHE A 206 3.15 -19.85 -1.38
CA PHE A 206 3.40 -19.09 -0.15
C PHE A 206 3.72 -17.61 -0.40
N ARG A 207 4.03 -17.24 -1.64
CA ARG A 207 4.47 -15.88 -2.02
C ARG A 207 3.54 -15.24 -3.07
N PHE A 208 3.99 -14.19 -3.77
CA PHE A 208 3.12 -13.31 -4.55
C PHE A 208 2.91 -13.73 -6.02
N SER A 209 3.05 -15.02 -6.36
CA SER A 209 2.77 -15.58 -7.69
C SER A 209 3.49 -14.80 -8.81
N GLN A 210 2.81 -14.47 -9.91
CA GLN A 210 3.42 -13.84 -11.10
C GLN A 210 4.03 -12.46 -10.81
N ILE A 211 3.61 -11.77 -9.73
CA ILE A 211 4.16 -10.46 -9.33
C ILE A 211 5.26 -10.55 -8.25
N ASP A 212 5.71 -11.76 -7.89
CA ASP A 212 6.66 -11.96 -6.79
C ASP A 212 8.01 -11.25 -7.01
N THR A 213 8.57 -11.28 -8.22
CA THR A 213 9.77 -10.50 -8.55
C THR A 213 9.55 -8.98 -8.39
N LEU A 214 8.34 -8.50 -8.63
CA LEU A 214 7.98 -7.09 -8.43
C LEU A 214 7.85 -6.76 -6.92
N MET A 215 7.42 -7.73 -6.11
CA MET A 215 7.36 -7.64 -4.65
C MET A 215 8.73 -7.78 -3.98
N GLU A 216 9.68 -8.50 -4.58
CA GLU A 216 11.08 -8.51 -4.11
C GLU A 216 11.83 -7.20 -4.40
N ASP A 217 11.69 -6.60 -5.60
CA ASP A 217 12.57 -5.48 -5.99
C ASP A 217 12.40 -4.22 -5.11
N PRO A 218 13.39 -3.81 -4.29
CA PRO A 218 13.29 -2.61 -3.46
C PRO A 218 13.19 -1.30 -4.27
N ARG A 219 13.50 -1.33 -5.57
CA ARG A 219 13.39 -0.15 -6.47
C ARG A 219 11.97 0.15 -6.93
N ILE A 220 11.03 -0.78 -6.73
CA ILE A 220 9.60 -0.55 -6.99
C ILE A 220 8.95 0.16 -5.78
N GLU A 221 8.02 1.07 -6.07
CA GLU A 221 7.26 1.87 -5.11
C GLU A 221 5.76 1.53 -5.14
N ASP A 222 5.15 1.47 -6.32
CA ASP A 222 3.76 1.01 -6.54
C ASP A 222 3.73 -0.08 -7.63
N ILE A 223 2.84 -1.07 -7.48
CA ILE A 223 2.48 -2.10 -8.48
C ILE A 223 0.98 -1.97 -8.78
N ASN A 224 0.57 -2.01 -10.04
CA ASN A 224 -0.82 -1.82 -10.46
C ASN A 224 -1.25 -2.86 -11.52
N VAL A 225 -2.29 -3.63 -11.20
CA VAL A 225 -2.93 -4.62 -12.07
C VAL A 225 -4.31 -4.08 -12.46
N ILE A 226 -4.44 -3.61 -13.70
CA ILE A 226 -5.67 -2.94 -14.21
C ILE A 226 -6.76 -3.95 -14.60
N GLY A 227 -6.39 -5.21 -14.84
CA GLY A 227 -7.30 -6.28 -15.26
C GLY A 227 -6.52 -7.50 -15.74
N PRO A 228 -7.18 -8.65 -15.89
CA PRO A 228 -6.60 -9.82 -16.56
C PRO A 228 -6.33 -9.53 -18.05
N ARG A 229 -5.31 -10.17 -18.60
CA ARG A 229 -4.77 -10.01 -19.97
C ARG A 229 -4.28 -8.59 -20.28
N ILE A 230 -4.03 -7.78 -19.24
CA ILE A 230 -3.37 -6.49 -19.31
C ILE A 230 -2.05 -6.63 -18.55
N TYR A 231 -0.96 -6.09 -19.11
CA TYR A 231 0.33 -6.09 -18.44
C TYR A 231 0.28 -5.32 -17.12
N VAL A 232 0.96 -5.84 -16.10
CA VAL A 232 1.11 -5.17 -14.80
C VAL A 232 1.98 -3.93 -15.00
N GLY A 233 1.55 -2.79 -14.46
CA GLY A 233 2.33 -1.56 -14.43
C GLY A 233 3.07 -1.40 -13.09
N VAL A 234 4.27 -0.85 -13.12
CA VAL A 234 5.06 -0.55 -11.91
C VAL A 234 5.60 0.88 -11.90
N TYR A 235 5.66 1.49 -10.71
CA TYR A 235 6.34 2.76 -10.49
C TYR A 235 7.74 2.49 -9.93
N HIS A 236 8.78 2.73 -10.76
CA HIS A 236 10.17 2.46 -10.40
C HIS A 236 10.88 3.75 -9.97
N ARG A 237 11.44 3.76 -8.76
CA ARG A 237 12.06 4.93 -8.10
C ARG A 237 13.08 5.65 -9.00
N ASP A 238 14.06 4.90 -9.52
CA ASP A 238 15.17 5.45 -10.32
C ASP A 238 14.82 5.80 -11.77
N PHE A 239 13.63 5.40 -12.27
CA PHE A 239 13.19 5.60 -13.66
C PHE A 239 11.88 6.41 -13.77
N SER A 240 11.56 7.16 -12.71
CA SER A 240 10.31 7.93 -12.55
C SER A 240 10.04 9.00 -13.64
N GLN A 241 11.03 9.36 -14.47
CA GLN A 241 10.84 10.18 -15.67
C GLN A 241 9.91 9.53 -16.70
N TYR A 242 9.88 8.19 -16.78
CA TYR A 242 8.96 7.42 -17.63
C TYR A 242 7.59 7.17 -16.93
N ARG A 243 7.40 7.71 -15.73
CA ARG A 243 6.23 7.49 -14.85
C ARG A 243 5.99 6.02 -14.52
N TRP A 244 5.05 5.37 -15.20
CA TRP A 244 4.71 3.95 -15.00
C TRP A 244 5.35 3.11 -16.09
N LEU A 245 6.17 2.14 -15.70
CA LEU A 245 6.74 1.16 -16.61
C LEU A 245 5.75 0.00 -16.78
N TRP A 246 5.48 -0.40 -18.02
CA TRP A 246 4.76 -1.67 -18.27
C TRP A 246 5.70 -2.85 -18.13
N THR A 247 5.22 -3.95 -17.57
CA THR A 247 5.96 -5.22 -17.48
C THR A 247 5.60 -6.17 -18.61
N ASN A 248 6.29 -7.31 -18.69
CA ASN A 248 5.85 -8.48 -19.47
C ASN A 248 4.98 -9.47 -18.65
N ILE A 249 4.58 -9.11 -17.42
CA ILE A 249 3.78 -9.96 -16.52
C ILE A 249 2.29 -9.62 -16.66
N TYR A 250 1.41 -10.63 -16.67
CA TYR A 250 -0.04 -10.45 -16.67
C TYR A 250 -0.75 -11.67 -16.04
N PHE A 251 -1.98 -11.47 -15.56
CA PHE A 251 -2.89 -12.54 -15.11
C PHE A 251 -3.73 -13.03 -16.30
N ARG A 252 -3.97 -14.34 -16.44
CA ARG A 252 -4.56 -14.95 -17.64
C ARG A 252 -6.07 -14.71 -17.77
N ASP A 253 -6.78 -14.60 -16.65
CA ASP A 253 -8.24 -14.52 -16.58
C ASP A 253 -8.69 -13.97 -15.23
N ASP A 254 -9.99 -13.66 -15.13
CA ASP A 254 -10.63 -13.11 -13.94
C ASP A 254 -10.50 -14.04 -12.72
N GLU A 255 -10.54 -15.36 -12.92
CA GLU A 255 -10.48 -16.35 -11.84
C GLU A 255 -9.09 -16.35 -11.19
N GLU A 256 -8.01 -16.41 -11.97
CA GLU A 256 -6.63 -16.35 -11.46
C GLU A 256 -6.35 -15.10 -10.59
N LEU A 257 -6.90 -13.95 -10.99
CA LEU A 257 -6.71 -12.69 -10.29
C LEU A 257 -7.64 -12.53 -9.07
N ASN A 258 -8.87 -13.06 -9.13
CA ASN A 258 -9.76 -13.15 -7.96
C ASN A 258 -9.14 -14.07 -6.89
N ASP A 259 -8.68 -15.27 -7.26
CA ASP A 259 -8.07 -16.24 -6.35
C ASP A 259 -6.78 -15.70 -5.71
N PHE A 260 -5.95 -15.01 -6.50
CA PHE A 260 -4.79 -14.30 -5.98
C PHE A 260 -5.16 -13.26 -4.91
N MET A 261 -6.14 -12.39 -5.18
CA MET A 261 -6.59 -11.39 -4.20
C MET A 261 -7.25 -12.01 -2.97
N ASN A 262 -8.04 -13.07 -3.15
CA ASN A 262 -8.66 -13.81 -2.04
C ASN A 262 -7.60 -14.46 -1.14
N ARG A 263 -6.56 -15.07 -1.73
CA ARG A 263 -5.40 -15.63 -1.00
C ARG A 263 -4.69 -14.54 -0.19
N LEU A 264 -4.40 -13.38 -0.80
CA LEU A 264 -3.79 -12.25 -0.08
C LEU A 264 -4.66 -11.75 1.08
N ALA A 265 -5.96 -11.55 0.87
CA ALA A 265 -6.88 -11.12 1.93
C ALA A 265 -6.92 -12.13 3.09
N HIS A 266 -6.93 -13.42 2.80
CA HIS A 266 -6.96 -14.48 3.82
C HIS A 266 -5.70 -14.49 4.70
N THR A 267 -4.52 -14.10 4.19
CA THR A 267 -3.28 -14.02 5.01
C THR A 267 -3.37 -13.01 6.16
N VAL A 268 -4.32 -12.07 6.11
CA VAL A 268 -4.52 -11.02 7.12
C VAL A 268 -5.90 -11.10 7.78
N GLY A 269 -6.61 -12.22 7.63
CA GLY A 269 -7.95 -12.43 8.21
C GLY A 269 -9.06 -11.60 7.57
N HIS A 270 -8.82 -11.05 6.36
CA HIS A 270 -9.83 -10.34 5.59
C HIS A 270 -10.50 -11.29 4.58
N GLY A 271 -11.81 -11.13 4.39
CA GLY A 271 -12.55 -11.75 3.29
C GLY A 271 -12.84 -10.71 2.20
N LEU A 272 -12.72 -11.13 0.94
CA LEU A 272 -13.22 -10.42 -0.24
C LEU A 272 -14.44 -11.20 -0.77
N THR A 273 -15.55 -10.53 -1.04
CA THR A 273 -16.81 -11.17 -1.48
C THR A 273 -17.57 -10.33 -2.49
N ILE A 274 -18.46 -10.95 -3.28
CA ILE A 274 -19.32 -10.23 -4.25
C ILE A 274 -20.25 -9.23 -3.56
N ALA A 275 -20.64 -9.47 -2.29
CA ALA A 275 -21.45 -8.53 -1.52
C ALA A 275 -20.70 -7.25 -1.11
N LYS A 276 -19.36 -7.29 -1.04
CA LYS A 276 -18.49 -6.12 -0.86
C LYS A 276 -17.22 -6.31 -1.70
N PRO A 277 -17.25 -6.02 -3.02
CA PRO A 277 -16.18 -6.42 -3.93
C PRO A 277 -14.83 -5.70 -3.72
N TYR A 278 -14.67 -4.82 -2.74
CA TYR A 278 -13.47 -4.01 -2.55
C TYR A 278 -12.87 -4.12 -1.15
N ALA A 279 -11.54 -4.07 -1.07
CA ALA A 279 -10.79 -4.10 0.18
C ALA A 279 -9.59 -3.13 0.16
N ASP A 280 -9.21 -2.66 1.35
CA ASP A 280 -8.07 -1.78 1.66
C ASP A 280 -7.46 -2.27 2.98
N PHE A 281 -6.28 -2.88 2.93
CA PHE A 281 -5.59 -3.45 4.10
C PHE A 281 -4.06 -3.42 3.94
N ALA A 282 -3.32 -3.59 5.03
CA ALA A 282 -1.88 -3.83 4.99
C ALA A 282 -1.60 -5.34 4.83
N LEU A 283 -0.67 -5.71 3.97
CA LEU A 283 -0.14 -7.07 3.83
C LEU A 283 0.82 -7.41 4.98
N PRO A 284 1.16 -8.70 5.20
CA PRO A 284 2.07 -9.10 6.29
C PRO A 284 3.46 -8.46 6.22
N GLY A 285 3.95 -8.12 5.01
CA GLY A 285 5.20 -7.39 4.82
C GLY A 285 5.10 -5.89 5.12
N GLY A 286 3.90 -5.35 5.35
CA GLY A 286 3.62 -3.93 5.63
C GLY A 286 3.24 -3.09 4.40
N GLU A 287 3.13 -3.71 3.22
CA GLU A 287 2.70 -3.05 1.98
C GLU A 287 1.18 -2.79 1.99
N ARG A 288 0.73 -1.67 1.42
CA ARG A 288 -0.72 -1.42 1.27
C ARG A 288 -1.26 -2.22 0.10
N PHE A 289 -2.28 -3.05 0.32
CA PHE A 289 -3.10 -3.63 -0.72
C PHE A 289 -4.43 -2.86 -0.83
N ALA A 290 -4.79 -2.46 -2.05
CA ALA A 290 -6.13 -2.04 -2.40
C ALA A 290 -6.60 -2.83 -3.62
N GLY A 291 -7.76 -3.47 -3.57
CA GLY A 291 -8.23 -4.36 -4.64
C GLY A 291 -9.74 -4.37 -4.81
N ILE A 292 -10.19 -4.72 -6.02
CA ILE A 292 -11.58 -4.83 -6.44
C ILE A 292 -11.81 -6.13 -7.22
N LEU A 293 -12.65 -7.03 -6.69
CA LEU A 293 -13.14 -8.24 -7.33
C LEU A 293 -14.09 -7.93 -8.52
N GLY A 294 -14.00 -8.78 -9.54
CA GLY A 294 -15.08 -9.01 -10.50
C GLY A 294 -15.47 -7.85 -11.43
N ARG A 295 -16.27 -8.21 -12.45
CA ARG A 295 -16.73 -7.28 -13.50
C ARG A 295 -17.87 -6.35 -13.10
N GLU A 296 -18.50 -6.59 -11.96
CA GLU A 296 -19.66 -5.85 -11.46
C GLU A 296 -19.33 -4.39 -11.10
N ILE A 297 -18.12 -4.14 -10.56
CA ILE A 297 -17.61 -2.78 -10.30
C ILE A 297 -16.60 -2.34 -11.38
N THR A 298 -15.88 -3.28 -12.00
CA THR A 298 -14.75 -2.95 -12.90
C THR A 298 -14.92 -3.50 -14.31
N ALA A 299 -15.12 -2.61 -15.28
CA ALA A 299 -15.42 -2.98 -16.67
C ALA A 299 -14.34 -3.87 -17.35
N ARG A 300 -13.10 -3.86 -16.85
CA ARG A 300 -11.98 -4.66 -17.37
C ARG A 300 -11.83 -6.04 -16.71
N GLY A 301 -12.60 -6.32 -15.65
CA GLY A 301 -12.34 -7.44 -14.74
C GLY A 301 -11.50 -7.00 -13.54
N PRO A 302 -11.31 -7.91 -12.56
CA PRO A 302 -10.73 -7.61 -11.26
C PRO A 302 -9.41 -6.83 -11.35
N SER A 303 -9.16 -5.95 -10.38
CA SER A 303 -7.98 -5.07 -10.38
C SER A 303 -7.44 -4.84 -8.97
N LEU A 304 -6.13 -4.58 -8.85
CA LEU A 304 -5.48 -4.29 -7.58
C LEU A 304 -4.31 -3.31 -7.73
N THR A 305 -3.99 -2.60 -6.66
CA THR A 305 -2.78 -1.80 -6.51
C THR A 305 -2.11 -2.16 -5.20
N ILE A 306 -0.79 -2.40 -5.24
CA ILE A 306 0.04 -2.59 -4.04
C ILE A 306 1.03 -1.45 -3.93
N ARG A 307 1.01 -0.71 -2.81
CA ARG A 307 2.07 0.26 -2.47
C ARG A 307 3.09 -0.41 -1.57
N LYS A 308 4.33 -0.49 -2.06
CA LYS A 308 5.44 -1.10 -1.33
C LYS A 308 6.01 -0.16 -0.28
N PHE A 309 6.18 -0.67 0.93
CA PHE A 309 6.83 0.04 2.02
C PHE A 309 8.30 0.37 1.67
N ALA A 310 8.77 1.55 2.04
CA ALA A 310 10.14 1.98 1.77
C ALA A 310 11.15 1.40 2.79
N THR A 311 11.76 0.25 2.47
CA THR A 311 12.77 -0.42 3.31
C THR A 311 14.11 0.33 3.43
N ARG A 312 14.35 1.31 2.56
CA ARG A 312 15.50 2.24 2.61
C ARG A 312 15.00 3.69 2.48
N PRO A 313 14.62 4.34 3.58
CA PRO A 313 14.17 5.73 3.54
C PRO A 313 15.32 6.69 3.21
N PHE A 314 15.00 7.74 2.45
CA PHE A 314 15.97 8.78 2.10
C PHE A 314 16.41 9.58 3.33
N SER A 315 17.71 9.86 3.42
CA SER A 315 18.27 10.68 4.50
C SER A 315 18.06 12.18 4.29
N LEU A 316 18.16 12.96 5.38
CA LEU A 316 18.12 14.41 5.31
C LEU A 316 19.22 15.01 4.39
N PRO A 317 20.48 14.49 4.38
CA PRO A 317 21.45 14.77 3.32
C PRO A 317 20.95 14.52 1.90
N TYR A 318 20.24 13.41 1.61
CA TYR A 318 19.72 13.18 0.25
C TYR A 318 18.66 14.20 -0.16
N LEU A 319 17.78 14.60 0.76
CA LEU A 319 16.78 15.64 0.50
C LEU A 319 17.43 17.01 0.25
N VAL A 320 18.55 17.31 0.90
CA VAL A 320 19.35 18.51 0.62
C VAL A 320 20.11 18.38 -0.71
N TYR A 321 20.69 17.22 -1.02
CA TYR A 321 21.41 16.95 -2.28
C TYR A 321 20.50 17.03 -3.52
N SER A 322 19.27 16.50 -3.42
CA SER A 322 18.23 16.61 -4.46
C SER A 322 17.57 18.00 -4.54
N GLY A 323 18.00 18.94 -3.68
CA GLY A 323 17.52 20.31 -3.62
C GLY A 323 16.07 20.43 -3.13
N MET A 324 15.54 19.46 -2.39
CA MET A 324 14.19 19.55 -1.81
C MET A 324 14.09 20.63 -0.73
N LEU A 325 15.17 20.89 0.00
CA LEU A 325 15.28 21.99 0.97
C LEU A 325 16.75 22.41 1.14
N SER A 326 16.99 23.61 1.67
CA SER A 326 18.36 24.05 1.98
C SER A 326 18.92 23.34 3.23
N PRO A 327 20.26 23.30 3.42
CA PRO A 327 20.86 22.77 4.65
C PRO A 327 20.37 23.49 5.91
N LEU A 328 20.05 24.79 5.80
CA LEU A 328 19.56 25.62 6.92
C LEU A 328 18.08 25.33 7.23
N MET A 329 17.24 25.13 6.21
CA MET A 329 15.85 24.68 6.40
C MET A 329 15.81 23.30 7.08
N ALA A 330 16.68 22.39 6.64
CA ALA A 330 16.84 21.07 7.24
C ALA A 330 17.31 21.14 8.70
N ALA A 331 18.33 21.97 9.00
CA ALA A 331 18.80 22.20 10.35
C ALA A 331 17.73 22.84 11.26
N TYR A 332 16.95 23.79 10.75
CA TYR A 332 15.87 24.46 11.47
C TYR A 332 14.72 23.52 11.84
N LEU A 333 14.28 22.65 10.91
CA LEU A 333 13.23 21.66 11.20
C LEU A 333 13.70 20.57 12.17
N TRP A 334 14.98 20.15 12.07
CA TRP A 334 15.60 19.24 13.05
C TRP A 334 15.73 19.90 14.43
N PHE A 335 16.16 21.17 14.49
CA PHE A 335 16.18 21.97 15.72
C PHE A 335 14.80 22.02 16.39
N ALA A 336 13.74 22.36 15.66
CA ALA A 336 12.39 22.47 16.20
C ALA A 336 11.90 21.14 16.82
N LEU A 337 12.23 20.00 16.20
CA LEU A 337 11.94 18.68 16.78
C LEU A 337 12.77 18.41 18.04
N GLU A 338 14.08 18.69 18.06
CA GLU A 338 14.89 18.49 19.27
C GLU A 338 14.46 19.37 20.44
N GLN A 339 13.89 20.55 20.18
CA GLN A 339 13.21 21.38 21.19
C GLN A 339 11.82 20.87 21.61
N LYS A 340 11.50 19.59 21.34
CA LYS A 340 10.22 18.93 21.66
C LYS A 340 8.98 19.62 21.09
N ALA A 341 9.12 20.40 20.02
CA ALA A 341 7.98 21.09 19.45
C ALA A 341 7.13 20.16 18.56
N ILE A 342 5.89 20.57 18.30
CA ILE A 342 5.01 19.89 17.34
C ILE A 342 5.10 20.61 16.00
N ILE A 343 5.43 19.88 14.93
CA ILE A 343 5.49 20.42 13.56
C ILE A 343 4.43 19.79 12.64
N GLY A 344 3.99 20.54 11.63
CA GLY A 344 3.21 20.02 10.51
C GLY A 344 4.06 19.87 9.25
N ILE A 345 3.88 18.81 8.48
CA ILE A 345 4.44 18.71 7.12
C ILE A 345 3.28 18.55 6.13
N ALA A 346 3.06 19.56 5.29
CA ALA A 346 1.91 19.62 4.40
C ALA A 346 2.29 19.51 2.92
N GLY A 347 1.30 19.28 2.07
CA GLY A 347 1.47 19.19 0.62
C GLY A 347 0.47 18.26 -0.07
N PRO A 348 0.37 18.30 -1.41
CA PRO A 348 -0.44 17.37 -2.19
C PRO A 348 0.10 15.93 -2.12
N THR A 349 -0.66 14.95 -2.62
CA THR A 349 -0.22 13.54 -2.69
C THR A 349 1.07 13.42 -3.52
N GLY A 350 2.05 12.67 -3.02
CA GLY A 350 3.33 12.44 -3.72
C GLY A 350 4.36 13.59 -3.63
N SER A 351 4.07 14.68 -2.93
CA SER A 351 4.99 15.82 -2.66
C SER A 351 6.22 15.47 -1.81
N GLY A 352 6.18 14.36 -1.08
CA GLY A 352 7.27 13.90 -0.21
C GLY A 352 7.09 14.23 1.28
N LYS A 353 5.86 14.50 1.74
CA LYS A 353 5.55 14.77 3.17
C LYS A 353 6.17 13.76 4.13
N THR A 354 5.77 12.49 4.01
CA THR A 354 6.24 11.38 4.86
C THR A 354 7.73 11.13 4.66
N THR A 355 8.26 11.37 3.46
CA THR A 355 9.70 11.27 3.15
C THR A 355 10.52 12.30 3.92
N LEU A 356 10.10 13.57 3.91
CA LEU A 356 10.74 14.64 4.70
C LEU A 356 10.60 14.38 6.19
N PHE A 357 9.44 13.89 6.64
CA PHE A 357 9.24 13.61 8.05
C PHE A 357 10.14 12.47 8.54
N ASN A 358 10.18 11.34 7.81
CA ASN A 358 11.08 10.23 8.09
C ASN A 358 12.54 10.69 8.16
N ALA A 359 13.00 11.43 7.14
CA ALA A 359 14.36 11.97 7.09
C ALA A 359 14.73 12.86 8.30
N LEU A 360 13.78 13.67 8.79
CA LEU A 360 13.96 14.50 10.00
C LEU A 360 13.94 13.66 11.28
N LEU A 361 12.99 12.75 11.42
CA LEU A 361 12.85 11.87 12.59
C LEU A 361 14.06 10.95 12.75
N ALA A 362 14.58 10.42 11.64
CA ALA A 362 15.82 9.64 11.61
C ALA A 362 17.06 10.41 12.09
N CYS A 363 17.03 11.76 12.09
CA CYS A 363 18.12 12.57 12.63
C CYS A 363 18.08 12.74 14.15
N LEU A 364 16.98 12.38 14.83
CA LEU A 364 16.82 12.54 16.28
C LEU A 364 17.73 11.60 17.09
N HIS A 365 17.94 11.95 18.36
CA HIS A 365 18.85 11.24 19.28
C HIS A 365 18.62 9.71 19.31
N PRO A 366 19.66 8.86 19.18
CA PRO A 366 19.52 7.41 19.01
C PRO A 366 18.75 6.65 20.10
N ASN A 367 18.71 7.19 21.32
CA ASN A 367 17.99 6.58 22.44
C ASN A 367 16.55 7.08 22.57
N SER A 368 16.07 7.98 21.70
CA SER A 368 14.72 8.52 21.83
C SER A 368 13.63 7.52 21.48
N THR A 369 12.53 7.57 22.24
CA THR A 369 11.35 6.74 22.04
C THR A 369 10.33 7.41 21.13
N ILE A 370 10.12 6.87 19.93
CA ILE A 370 9.24 7.47 18.92
C ILE A 370 8.02 6.57 18.73
N TYR A 371 6.82 7.13 18.81
CA TYR A 371 5.57 6.40 18.60
C TYR A 371 4.93 6.87 17.29
N THR A 372 4.84 5.99 16.29
CA THR A 372 4.16 6.29 15.02
C THR A 372 2.75 5.69 15.00
N ILE A 373 1.79 6.52 14.57
CA ILE A 373 0.37 6.18 14.41
C ILE A 373 0.04 6.43 12.95
N GLU A 374 -0.21 5.37 12.20
CA GLU A 374 -0.34 5.43 10.75
C GLU A 374 -1.62 4.73 10.29
N ASP A 375 -2.16 5.10 9.12
CA ASP A 375 -3.34 4.44 8.54
C ASP A 375 -2.95 3.19 7.72
N VAL A 376 -1.70 3.21 7.22
CA VAL A 376 -0.86 2.10 6.75
C VAL A 376 0.59 2.54 6.98
N TYR A 377 1.49 1.62 7.30
CA TYR A 377 2.90 1.93 7.55
C TYR A 377 3.58 2.63 6.35
N GLU A 378 4.16 3.82 6.58
CA GLU A 378 5.01 4.55 5.62
C GLU A 378 6.35 4.99 6.25
N LEU A 379 6.39 5.21 7.57
CA LEU A 379 7.58 5.58 8.32
C LEU A 379 8.46 4.35 8.63
N TYR A 380 9.77 4.52 8.53
CA TYR A 380 10.78 3.53 8.88
C TYR A 380 11.92 4.21 9.63
N LEU A 381 12.04 3.98 10.94
CA LEU A 381 12.96 4.73 11.80
C LEU A 381 14.09 3.82 12.35
N PRO A 382 15.33 4.33 12.47
CA PRO A 382 16.48 3.56 12.96
C PRO A 382 16.53 3.43 14.49
N HIS A 383 15.60 4.06 15.21
CA HIS A 383 15.60 4.17 16.67
C HIS A 383 15.18 2.87 17.36
N ARG A 384 15.97 2.41 18.34
CA ARG A 384 15.61 1.25 19.20
C ARG A 384 14.34 1.49 20.01
N GLY A 385 14.01 2.75 20.29
CA GLY A 385 12.80 3.16 20.98
C GLY A 385 11.58 3.37 20.07
N TRP A 386 11.66 3.03 18.78
CA TRP A 386 10.53 3.17 17.86
C TRP A 386 9.46 2.12 18.13
N ARG A 387 8.21 2.57 18.33
CA ARG A 387 7.00 1.75 18.34
C ARG A 387 6.12 2.20 17.18
N CYS A 388 5.70 1.26 16.34
CA CYS A 388 4.89 1.52 15.16
C CYS A 388 3.50 0.92 15.34
N THR A 389 2.45 1.69 15.01
CA THR A 389 1.06 1.24 15.13
C THR A 389 0.22 1.66 13.93
N THR A 390 -0.68 0.77 13.50
CA THR A 390 -1.64 1.03 12.42
C THR A 390 -3.05 1.17 12.99
N THR A 391 -3.87 2.06 12.41
CA THR A 391 -5.32 2.09 12.67
C THR A 391 -5.97 0.78 12.23
N ARG A 392 -7.11 0.41 12.83
CA ARG A 392 -7.91 -0.76 12.40
C ARG A 392 -9.28 -0.33 11.93
N LYS A 393 -9.46 -0.33 10.60
CA LYS A 393 -10.74 -0.09 9.92
C LYS A 393 -11.70 -1.27 10.14
N PRO A 394 -13.03 -1.07 10.14
CA PRO A 394 -13.99 -2.16 10.37
C PRO A 394 -13.96 -3.20 9.25
N SER A 395 -13.75 -4.47 9.61
CA SER A 395 -13.86 -5.64 8.72
C SER A 395 -15.27 -6.26 8.77
N MET A 396 -15.59 -7.19 7.86
CA MET A 396 -16.94 -7.79 7.78
C MET A 396 -17.33 -8.66 9.00
N LEU A 397 -16.36 -9.12 9.79
CA LEU A 397 -16.58 -9.93 10.99
C LEU A 397 -16.53 -9.12 12.29
N ALA A 398 -16.22 -7.82 12.22
CA ALA A 398 -15.90 -6.99 13.37
C ALA A 398 -17.08 -6.09 13.78
N SER A 399 -17.44 -6.12 15.07
CA SER A 399 -18.36 -5.13 15.64
C SER A 399 -17.74 -3.72 15.60
N ARG A 400 -18.56 -2.67 15.82
CA ARG A 400 -18.06 -1.29 15.94
C ARG A 400 -17.01 -1.12 17.05
N GLU A 401 -17.05 -1.96 18.08
CA GLU A 401 -16.12 -1.95 19.23
C GLU A 401 -14.71 -2.45 18.85
N LEU A 402 -14.56 -3.04 17.66
CA LEU A 402 -13.28 -3.51 17.13
C LEU A 402 -12.63 -2.52 16.16
N VAL A 403 -13.23 -1.37 15.88
CA VAL A 403 -12.53 -0.24 15.22
C VAL A 403 -11.45 0.28 16.17
N ILE A 404 -10.26 0.59 15.65
CA ILE A 404 -9.20 1.27 16.41
C ILE A 404 -8.80 2.53 15.66
N SER A 405 -9.15 3.68 16.20
CA SER A 405 -8.85 5.00 15.62
C SER A 405 -7.45 5.51 15.96
N GLU A 406 -6.94 6.45 15.16
CA GLU A 406 -5.73 7.20 15.49
C GLU A 406 -5.83 7.90 16.86
N THR A 407 -7.01 8.39 17.23
CA THR A 407 -7.30 9.02 18.53
C THR A 407 -7.11 8.05 19.71
N GLU A 408 -7.47 6.77 19.55
CA GLU A 408 -7.30 5.75 20.60
C GLU A 408 -5.85 5.29 20.73
N LEU A 409 -5.17 5.10 19.60
CA LEU A 409 -3.73 4.82 19.56
C LEU A 409 -2.93 5.97 20.19
N LEU A 410 -3.34 7.22 19.97
CA LEU A 410 -2.75 8.41 20.58
C LEU A 410 -2.98 8.45 22.09
N LYS A 411 -4.20 8.17 22.57
CA LYS A 411 -4.51 8.03 24.00
C LYS A 411 -3.71 6.89 24.66
N MET A 412 -3.37 5.84 23.92
CA MET A 412 -2.50 4.76 24.38
C MET A 412 -1.02 5.17 24.38
N ALA A 413 -0.54 5.82 23.31
CA ALA A 413 0.82 6.29 23.15
C ALA A 413 1.27 7.16 24.33
N LEU A 414 0.45 8.14 24.74
CA LEU A 414 0.77 9.05 25.85
C LEU A 414 0.91 8.34 27.20
N ARG A 415 0.38 7.12 27.37
CA ARG A 415 0.62 6.30 28.57
C ARG A 415 1.95 5.54 28.54
N MET A 416 2.55 5.37 27.35
CA MET A 416 3.84 4.71 27.17
C MET A 416 5.04 5.67 27.29
N ARG A 417 4.80 6.96 27.60
CA ARG A 417 5.81 8.02 27.77
C ARG A 417 6.85 8.07 26.61
N PRO A 418 6.43 8.18 25.35
CA PRO A 418 7.35 8.37 24.24
C PRO A 418 7.96 9.78 24.27
N ASP A 419 9.19 9.91 23.79
CA ASP A 419 9.84 11.19 23.52
C ASP A 419 9.12 11.99 22.42
N TYR A 420 8.52 11.29 21.46
CA TYR A 420 7.86 11.86 20.28
C TYR A 420 6.63 11.05 19.87
N VAL A 421 5.52 11.72 19.53
CA VAL A 421 4.33 11.08 18.91
C VAL A 421 4.07 11.65 17.53
N ILE A 422 3.95 10.76 16.55
CA ILE A 422 3.92 11.07 15.13
C ILE A 422 2.66 10.48 14.51
N ILE A 423 1.84 11.31 13.85
CA ILE A 423 0.67 10.85 13.10
C ILE A 423 1.01 10.89 11.60
N GLY A 424 0.94 9.75 10.92
CA GLY A 424 1.34 9.61 9.51
C GLY A 424 0.60 10.59 8.59
N GLU A 425 -0.72 10.67 8.71
CA GLU A 425 -1.58 11.67 8.07
C GLU A 425 -2.81 11.87 8.95
N VAL A 426 -2.94 13.03 9.62
CA VAL A 426 -4.04 13.25 10.57
C VAL A 426 -5.35 13.54 9.84
N ARG A 427 -6.44 12.87 10.26
CA ARG A 427 -7.77 13.03 9.67
C ARG A 427 -8.85 13.41 10.68
N SER A 428 -8.66 13.07 11.94
CA SER A 428 -9.54 13.37 13.06
C SER A 428 -9.16 14.68 13.75
N GLU A 429 -10.19 15.45 14.08
CA GLU A 429 -10.08 16.72 14.81
C GLU A 429 -9.69 16.45 16.28
N ASP A 430 -10.16 15.34 16.85
CA ASP A 430 -9.73 14.82 18.15
C ASP A 430 -8.25 14.45 18.18
N ALA A 431 -7.70 13.91 17.09
CA ALA A 431 -6.32 13.46 17.03
C ALA A 431 -5.35 14.65 17.01
N VAL A 432 -5.69 15.72 16.27
CA VAL A 432 -5.01 17.02 16.38
C VAL A 432 -5.07 17.54 17.82
N TYR A 433 -6.27 17.58 18.41
CA TYR A 433 -6.49 18.07 19.77
C TYR A 433 -5.65 17.31 20.81
N HIS A 434 -5.70 15.98 20.80
CA HIS A 434 -4.92 15.16 21.74
C HIS A 434 -3.41 15.27 21.51
N LEU A 435 -2.95 15.50 20.28
CA LEU A 435 -1.54 15.72 19.99
C LEU A 435 -1.06 17.09 20.51
N LEU A 436 -1.85 18.17 20.34
CA LEU A 436 -1.51 19.47 20.93
C LEU A 436 -1.49 19.43 22.47
N ASN A 437 -2.37 18.64 23.10
CA ASN A 437 -2.30 18.38 24.55
C ASN A 437 -1.05 17.58 24.97
N ALA A 438 -0.47 16.77 24.08
CA ALA A 438 0.74 16.01 24.37
C ALA A 438 1.95 16.93 24.67
N ALA A 439 2.01 18.12 24.05
CA ALA A 439 3.06 19.10 24.33
C ALA A 439 3.03 19.63 25.79
N PHE A 440 1.84 19.81 26.38
CA PHE A 440 1.72 20.19 27.80
C PHE A 440 2.29 19.12 28.76
N THR A 441 2.43 17.88 28.30
CA THR A 441 3.04 16.77 29.04
C THR A 441 4.46 16.44 28.56
N GLY A 442 5.08 17.32 27.77
CA GLY A 442 6.49 17.24 27.35
C GLY A 442 6.76 16.37 26.11
N HIS A 443 5.72 15.87 25.44
CA HIS A 443 5.86 15.06 24.24
C HIS A 443 6.03 15.96 23.01
N GLY A 444 7.09 15.75 22.22
CA GLY A 444 7.25 16.39 20.91
C GLY A 444 6.57 15.61 19.80
N GLY A 445 6.69 16.09 18.56
CA GLY A 445 6.35 15.29 17.38
C GLY A 445 5.68 16.08 16.25
N GLY A 446 4.57 15.58 15.73
CA GLY A 446 3.90 16.22 14.61
C GLY A 446 3.05 15.30 13.74
N PHE A 447 2.61 15.83 12.61
CA PHE A 447 1.74 15.12 11.66
C PHE A 447 1.98 15.56 10.21
N THR A 448 1.65 14.69 9.24
CA THR A 448 1.48 15.16 7.86
C THR A 448 0.03 15.56 7.56
N PHE A 449 -0.15 16.47 6.60
CA PHE A 449 -1.45 17.04 6.27
C PHE A 449 -1.59 17.40 4.78
N HIS A 450 -2.80 17.69 4.33
CA HIS A 450 -3.06 18.19 2.98
C HIS A 450 -3.35 19.69 3.01
N ALA A 451 -2.42 20.50 2.50
CA ALA A 451 -2.55 21.93 2.25
C ALA A 451 -1.50 22.38 1.21
N GLY A 452 -1.81 23.41 0.43
CA GLY A 452 -0.92 24.01 -0.58
C GLY A 452 -0.09 25.20 -0.10
N SER A 453 -0.41 25.77 1.08
CA SER A 453 0.33 26.88 1.71
C SER A 453 0.19 26.84 3.24
N ALA A 454 1.02 27.60 3.96
CA ALA A 454 0.92 27.74 5.41
C ALA A 454 -0.40 28.40 5.84
N GLN A 455 -0.97 29.29 5.01
CA GLN A 455 -2.29 29.89 5.27
C GLN A 455 -3.42 28.87 5.11
N GLU A 456 -3.40 28.00 4.10
CA GLU A 456 -4.40 26.93 3.99
C GLU A 456 -4.26 25.92 5.14
N PHE A 457 -3.02 25.56 5.49
CA PHE A 457 -2.73 24.69 6.63
C PHE A 457 -3.29 25.28 7.93
N TYR A 458 -2.99 26.56 8.22
CA TYR A 458 -3.48 27.26 9.39
C TYR A 458 -5.01 27.33 9.41
N ASN A 459 -5.64 27.77 8.32
CA ASN A 459 -7.10 27.92 8.24
C ASN A 459 -7.81 26.60 8.51
N ARG A 460 -7.32 25.49 7.94
CA ARG A 460 -7.88 24.15 8.18
C ARG A 460 -7.66 23.68 9.61
N LEU A 461 -6.47 23.91 10.18
CA LEU A 461 -6.14 23.55 11.56
C LEU A 461 -7.00 24.31 12.58
N SER A 462 -7.19 25.61 12.36
CA SER A 462 -8.10 26.47 13.13
C SER A 462 -9.54 25.95 13.09
N ILE A 463 -10.08 25.62 11.90
CA ILE A 463 -11.42 25.05 11.76
C ILE A 463 -11.57 23.72 12.51
N MET A 464 -10.55 22.83 12.48
CA MET A 464 -10.58 21.56 13.21
C MET A 464 -10.62 21.79 14.74
N LEU A 465 -9.85 22.74 15.27
CA LEU A 465 -9.88 23.08 16.71
C LEU A 465 -11.18 23.75 17.14
N GLN A 466 -11.74 24.63 16.30
CA GLN A 466 -13.03 25.27 16.58
C GLN A 466 -14.18 24.26 16.67
N ARG A 467 -14.13 23.19 15.87
CA ARG A 467 -15.12 22.09 15.90
C ARG A 467 -15.02 21.19 17.12
N THR A 468 -13.83 21.00 17.71
CA THR A 468 -13.69 20.35 19.02
C THR A 468 -14.14 21.25 20.19
N GLY A 469 -14.57 22.49 19.91
CA GLY A 469 -14.99 23.47 20.91
C GLY A 469 -13.84 24.10 21.68
N MET A 470 -12.59 23.91 21.23
CA MET A 470 -11.39 24.30 21.96
C MET A 470 -10.77 25.62 21.47
N SER A 471 -10.04 26.27 22.37
CA SER A 471 -9.37 27.55 22.08
C SER A 471 -8.16 27.38 21.16
N GLU A 472 -7.99 28.31 20.22
CA GLU A 472 -6.78 28.43 19.38
C GLU A 472 -5.49 28.62 20.21
N THR A 473 -5.58 29.00 21.49
CA THR A 473 -4.42 29.10 22.40
C THR A 473 -3.58 27.83 22.52
N LEU A 474 -4.14 26.65 22.22
CA LEU A 474 -3.39 25.39 22.08
C LEU A 474 -2.26 25.47 21.02
N LEU A 475 -2.41 26.31 20.00
CA LEU A 475 -1.41 26.55 18.94
C LEU A 475 -0.15 27.25 19.44
N SER A 476 -0.12 27.74 20.68
CA SER A 476 1.11 28.24 21.32
C SER A 476 2.25 27.22 21.26
N PHE A 477 1.92 25.94 21.47
CA PHE A 477 2.85 24.80 21.52
C PHE A 477 3.13 24.19 20.15
N PHE A 478 2.32 24.49 19.15
CA PHE A 478 2.59 24.13 17.77
C PHE A 478 3.67 25.08 17.23
N TRP A 479 4.76 24.55 16.67
CA TRP A 479 5.87 25.39 16.19
C TRP A 479 5.49 26.11 14.91
N GLY A 480 5.01 25.34 13.92
CA GLY A 480 4.96 25.76 12.53
C GLY A 480 4.75 24.59 11.57
N CYS A 481 4.70 24.89 10.29
CA CYS A 481 4.58 23.90 9.23
C CYS A 481 5.60 24.08 8.10
N ALA A 482 5.96 22.98 7.46
CA ALA A 482 6.73 22.94 6.22
C ALA A 482 5.83 22.51 5.07
N ILE A 483 5.72 23.33 4.03
CA ILE A 483 4.90 23.07 2.85
C ILE A 483 5.75 22.43 1.77
N THR A 484 5.43 21.19 1.41
CA THR A 484 6.07 20.45 0.32
C THR A 484 5.21 20.46 -0.93
N SER A 485 5.85 20.57 -2.09
CA SER A 485 5.22 20.56 -3.40
C SER A 485 6.14 19.87 -4.42
N TYR A 486 5.66 19.69 -5.65
CA TYR A 486 6.45 19.12 -6.73
C TYR A 486 6.12 19.79 -8.07
N TYR A 487 7.07 19.70 -9.00
CA TYR A 487 6.84 19.98 -10.42
C TYR A 487 7.53 18.92 -11.28
N ASP A 488 6.90 18.59 -12.41
CA ASP A 488 7.46 17.61 -13.35
C ASP A 488 8.38 18.32 -14.35
N THR A 489 9.53 17.72 -14.63
CA THR A 489 10.50 18.17 -15.65
C THR A 489 10.77 17.05 -16.65
N PRO A 490 11.39 17.32 -17.82
CA PRO A 490 11.83 16.27 -18.74
C PRO A 490 12.81 15.24 -18.14
N ARG A 491 13.40 15.54 -16.97
CA ARG A 491 14.28 14.62 -16.21
C ARG A 491 13.58 13.96 -15.02
N GLY A 492 12.25 14.05 -14.93
CA GLY A 492 11.45 13.51 -13.83
C GLY A 492 10.95 14.56 -12.84
N ARG A 493 10.34 14.08 -11.75
CA ARG A 493 9.63 14.89 -10.75
C ARG A 493 10.57 15.49 -9.71
N LEU A 494 10.68 16.82 -9.68
CA LEU A 494 11.41 17.54 -8.66
C LEU A 494 10.47 17.92 -7.50
N ARG A 495 10.85 17.54 -6.28
CA ARG A 495 10.15 17.89 -5.03
C ARG A 495 10.84 19.07 -4.35
N ARG A 496 10.08 19.96 -3.71
CA ARG A 496 10.56 21.19 -3.06
C ARG A 496 9.74 21.48 -1.80
N THR A 497 10.42 21.98 -0.77
CA THR A 497 9.79 22.62 0.39
C THR A 497 9.65 24.09 0.03
N VAL A 498 8.44 24.52 -0.35
CA VAL A 498 8.21 25.83 -0.96
C VAL A 498 8.10 26.96 0.06
N GLU A 499 7.69 26.61 1.28
CA GLU A 499 7.46 27.52 2.41
C GLU A 499 7.74 26.77 3.72
N ILE A 500 8.29 27.47 4.72
CA ILE A 500 8.27 27.04 6.12
C ILE A 500 7.82 28.25 6.95
N ALA A 501 6.76 28.08 7.74
CA ALA A 501 6.17 29.15 8.55
C ALA A 501 6.01 28.72 10.02
N GLU A 502 6.23 29.65 10.95
CA GLU A 502 5.84 29.49 12.36
C GLU A 502 4.36 29.80 12.55
N ILE A 503 3.67 29.12 13.47
CA ILE A 503 2.34 29.55 13.93
C ILE A 503 2.52 30.37 15.20
N ILE A 504 2.24 31.67 15.11
CA ILE A 504 2.47 32.65 16.18
C ILE A 504 1.16 33.31 16.61
N PRO A 505 1.05 33.86 17.83
CA PRO A 505 -0.05 34.74 18.18
C PRO A 505 -0.04 35.98 17.28
N ALA A 506 -1.18 36.33 16.71
CA ALA A 506 -1.38 37.57 15.98
C ALA A 506 -1.40 38.78 16.94
N GLU A 507 -1.35 40.00 16.40
CA GLU A 507 -1.46 41.22 17.22
C GLU A 507 -2.78 41.24 18.03
N GLY A 508 -2.68 41.53 19.32
CA GLY A 508 -3.78 41.39 20.28
C GLY A 508 -3.92 39.99 20.92
N GLY A 509 -3.17 38.97 20.46
CA GLY A 509 -2.95 37.70 21.17
C GLY A 509 -4.13 36.71 21.26
N ALA A 510 -5.33 37.10 20.83
CA ALA A 510 -6.54 36.26 20.89
C ALA A 510 -6.71 35.30 19.68
N ARG A 511 -5.85 35.41 18.66
CA ARG A 511 -5.83 34.60 17.43
C ARG A 511 -4.40 34.24 17.08
N PHE A 512 -4.23 33.29 16.16
CA PHE A 512 -2.93 32.91 15.61
C PHE A 512 -2.83 33.21 14.11
N GLU A 513 -1.60 33.25 13.59
CA GLU A 513 -1.30 33.47 12.18
C GLU A 513 -0.01 32.73 11.75
N PRO A 514 0.12 32.34 10.46
CA PRO A 514 1.34 31.76 9.92
C PRO A 514 2.34 32.85 9.51
N ARG A 515 3.52 32.87 10.15
CA ARG A 515 4.64 33.76 9.81
C ARG A 515 5.70 33.00 9.01
N GLY A 516 5.79 33.28 7.72
CA GLY A 516 6.81 32.69 6.83
C GLY A 516 8.24 33.00 7.29
N ILE A 517 9.00 31.96 7.60
CA ILE A 517 10.44 32.04 7.96
C ILE A 517 11.30 31.78 6.72
N PHE A 518 10.97 30.74 5.95
CA PHE A 518 11.66 30.39 4.70
C PHE A 518 10.70 30.35 3.50
N SER A 519 11.22 30.71 2.33
CA SER A 519 10.55 30.57 1.04
C SER A 519 11.48 30.07 -0.06
N TRP A 520 10.90 29.45 -1.10
CA TRP A 520 11.58 29.04 -2.33
C TRP A 520 11.21 29.99 -3.48
N ASN A 521 12.21 30.61 -4.10
CA ASN A 521 12.03 31.29 -5.38
C ASN A 521 12.21 30.27 -6.51
N SER A 522 11.17 30.09 -7.33
CA SER A 522 11.11 29.12 -8.42
C SER A 522 12.00 29.50 -9.61
N GLU A 523 12.01 30.78 -10.00
CA GLU A 523 12.79 31.31 -11.14
C GLU A 523 14.29 31.05 -11.01
N ARG A 524 14.82 31.23 -9.79
CA ARG A 524 16.23 31.05 -9.43
C ARG A 524 16.50 29.67 -8.80
N ASN A 525 15.46 28.87 -8.59
CA ASN A 525 15.48 27.61 -7.83
C ASN A 525 16.26 27.72 -6.50
N SER A 526 16.04 28.82 -5.76
CA SER A 526 16.84 29.21 -4.60
C SER A 526 16.00 29.40 -3.34
N PHE A 527 16.50 28.95 -2.20
CA PHE A 527 15.85 29.14 -0.89
C PHE A 527 16.36 30.39 -0.17
N SER A 528 15.48 31.06 0.58
CA SER A 528 15.79 32.23 1.41
C SER A 528 15.06 32.14 2.76
N PRO A 529 15.64 32.61 3.89
CA PRO A 529 17.02 33.07 4.06
C PRO A 529 18.04 31.92 3.94
N ASN A 530 19.33 32.28 3.84
CA ASN A 530 20.45 31.32 3.77
C ASN A 530 21.45 31.43 4.94
N ARG A 531 21.24 32.37 5.86
CA ARG A 531 22.06 32.64 7.05
C ARG A 531 21.32 32.25 8.36
N PRO A 532 21.96 31.55 9.31
CA PRO A 532 21.35 31.23 10.61
C PRO A 532 20.89 32.46 11.41
N GLU A 533 21.61 33.58 11.30
CA GLU A 533 21.30 34.81 12.03
C GLU A 533 19.98 35.43 11.55
N GLU A 534 19.79 35.51 10.23
CA GLU A 534 18.53 35.97 9.61
C GLU A 534 17.33 35.09 9.98
N VAL A 535 17.56 33.79 10.26
CA VAL A 535 16.51 32.87 10.72
C VAL A 535 16.13 33.16 12.17
N TYR A 536 17.13 33.37 13.04
CA TYR A 536 16.89 33.75 14.43
C TYR A 536 16.11 35.07 14.55
N ASP A 537 16.50 36.09 13.77
CA ASP A 537 15.84 37.41 13.79
C ASP A 537 14.39 37.35 13.29
N LYS A 538 14.12 36.55 12.24
CA LYS A 538 12.77 36.32 11.71
C LYS A 538 11.89 35.50 12.64
N SER A 539 12.49 34.48 13.26
CA SER A 539 11.83 33.53 14.16
C SER A 539 11.30 34.25 15.40
N VAL A 540 10.05 33.95 15.77
CA VAL A 540 9.48 34.34 17.06
C VAL A 540 9.73 33.23 18.08
N LYS A 541 9.64 31.96 17.65
CA LYS A 541 9.83 30.79 18.52
C LYS A 541 11.27 30.70 19.05
N MET A 542 12.31 31.01 18.27
CA MET A 542 13.70 31.01 18.75
C MET A 542 13.99 32.16 19.73
N ARG A 543 13.53 33.38 19.43
CA ARG A 543 13.66 34.52 20.37
C ARG A 543 12.82 34.33 21.64
N TRP A 544 11.76 33.52 21.58
CA TRP A 544 11.03 33.06 22.76
C TRP A 544 11.86 32.09 23.63
N LEU A 545 12.63 31.17 23.04
CA LEU A 545 13.57 30.32 23.79
C LEU A 545 14.61 31.17 24.53
N THR A 546 15.18 32.19 23.87
CA THR A 546 16.12 33.12 24.51
C THR A 546 15.49 33.90 25.65
N SER A 547 14.32 34.49 25.43
CA SER A 547 13.65 35.36 26.42
C SER A 547 12.97 34.63 27.58
N ARG A 548 12.63 33.34 27.45
CA ARG A 548 11.95 32.55 28.50
C ARG A 548 12.74 31.38 29.08
N ILE A 549 13.66 30.78 28.31
CA ILE A 549 14.48 29.63 28.76
C ILE A 549 15.94 30.06 28.99
N GLY A 550 16.34 31.24 28.51
CA GLY A 550 17.69 31.78 28.72
C GLY A 550 18.75 31.20 27.77
N VAL A 551 18.34 30.52 26.69
CA VAL A 551 19.26 29.99 25.68
C VAL A 551 19.76 31.14 24.80
N SER A 552 21.04 31.48 24.89
CA SER A 552 21.59 32.64 24.18
C SER A 552 21.54 32.49 22.64
N GLN A 553 21.56 33.62 21.94
CA GLN A 553 21.49 33.66 20.47
C GLN A 553 22.65 32.88 19.84
N GLU A 554 23.85 32.97 20.40
CA GLU A 554 25.05 32.29 19.94
C GLU A 554 24.92 30.76 20.06
N LYS A 555 24.25 30.26 21.10
CA LYS A 555 23.97 28.83 21.26
C LYS A 555 22.97 28.31 20.22
N ILE A 556 21.89 29.06 19.96
CA ILE A 556 20.89 28.68 18.94
C ILE A 556 21.49 28.73 17.53
N VAL A 557 22.22 29.80 17.20
CA VAL A 557 22.93 29.95 15.92
C VAL A 557 24.00 28.87 15.74
N GLY A 558 24.82 28.62 16.77
CA GLY A 558 25.88 27.61 16.73
C GLY A 558 25.37 26.18 16.56
N ASP A 559 24.23 25.83 17.14
CA ASP A 559 23.61 24.52 16.92
C ASP A 559 23.01 24.37 15.50
N LEU A 560 22.39 25.43 14.96
CA LEU A 560 21.99 25.45 13.54
C LEU A 560 23.19 25.25 12.62
N GLU A 561 24.33 25.91 12.88
CA GLU A 561 25.57 25.70 12.13
C GLU A 561 26.12 24.27 12.27
N LEU A 562 26.08 23.69 13.47
CA LEU A 562 26.55 22.33 13.73
C LEU A 562 25.69 21.29 12.98
N LYS A 563 24.37 21.46 13.01
CA LYS A 563 23.40 20.66 12.23
C LYS A 563 23.64 20.83 10.72
N MET A 564 23.79 22.06 10.23
CA MET A 564 24.14 22.33 8.82
C MET A 564 25.46 21.67 8.42
N ARG A 565 26.47 21.65 9.29
CA ARG A 565 27.77 21.02 9.07
C ARG A 565 27.64 19.50 8.96
N ALA A 566 26.92 18.87 9.89
CA ALA A 566 26.65 17.43 9.86
C ALA A 566 25.88 17.00 8.60
N ILE A 567 24.88 17.78 8.17
CA ILE A 567 24.12 17.53 6.94
C ILE A 567 25.03 17.68 5.70
N LYS A 568 25.83 18.76 5.60
CA LYS A 568 26.77 18.98 4.48
C LYS A 568 27.82 17.87 4.39
N GLU A 569 28.32 17.38 5.52
CA GLU A 569 29.24 16.24 5.57
C GLU A 569 28.56 14.92 5.19
N GLY A 570 27.29 14.73 5.58
CA GLY A 570 26.48 13.62 5.07
C GLY A 570 26.31 13.65 3.54
N VAL A 571 26.20 14.84 2.93
CA VAL A 571 26.15 15.01 1.47
C VAL A 571 27.49 14.65 0.82
N SER A 572 28.62 15.17 1.32
CA SER A 572 29.94 14.88 0.74
C SER A 572 30.33 13.41 0.86
N ARG A 573 29.94 12.75 1.95
CA ARG A 573 30.10 11.30 2.18
C ARG A 573 29.02 10.43 1.49
N ARG A 574 28.07 11.03 0.74
CA ARG A 574 26.94 10.35 0.07
C ARG A 574 26.10 9.43 1.00
N LEU A 575 25.90 9.85 2.25
CA LEU A 575 25.10 9.12 3.25
C LEU A 575 23.59 9.34 2.98
N PHE A 576 23.11 8.80 1.85
CA PHE A 576 21.78 9.06 1.31
C PHE A 576 20.66 8.14 1.83
N ASP A 577 21.02 7.08 2.55
CA ASP A 577 20.12 6.23 3.32
C ASP A 577 20.03 6.74 4.78
N ALA A 578 18.82 6.83 5.34
CA ALA A 578 18.60 7.48 6.64
C ALA A 578 19.17 6.66 7.81
N ILE A 579 19.19 5.32 7.72
CA ILE A 579 19.78 4.43 8.74
C ILE A 579 21.29 4.68 8.81
N THR A 580 21.93 4.79 7.65
CA THR A 580 23.37 5.04 7.50
C THR A 580 23.75 6.43 8.01
N PHE A 581 22.92 7.46 7.72
CA PHE A 581 23.14 8.80 8.28
C PHE A 581 22.92 8.83 9.81
N HIS A 582 21.92 8.12 10.33
CA HIS A 582 21.71 8.00 11.79
C HIS A 582 22.91 7.34 12.49
N GLN A 583 23.47 6.27 11.92
CA GLN A 583 24.70 5.65 12.43
C GLN A 583 25.89 6.62 12.42
N TYR A 584 25.99 7.48 11.40
CA TYR A 584 26.99 8.55 11.33
C TYR A 584 26.79 9.59 12.44
N LEU A 585 25.56 10.09 12.64
CA LEU A 585 25.24 11.04 13.71
C LEU A 585 25.56 10.48 15.10
N ARG A 586 25.20 9.21 15.36
CA ARG A 586 25.52 8.49 16.60
C ARG A 586 27.02 8.40 16.88
N ARG A 587 27.87 8.36 15.85
CA ARG A 587 29.34 8.22 15.98
C ARG A 587 30.10 9.55 16.00
N HIS A 588 29.59 10.60 15.35
CA HIS A 588 30.38 11.80 15.03
C HIS A 588 29.72 13.14 15.35
N TYR A 589 28.42 13.16 15.64
CA TYR A 589 27.64 14.35 16.02
C TYR A 589 27.29 14.30 17.50
N TYR A 590 26.51 13.30 17.94
CA TYR A 590 26.01 13.24 19.31
C TYR A 590 27.08 13.14 20.42
N PRO A 591 28.21 12.44 20.27
CA PRO A 591 29.27 12.47 21.29
C PRO A 591 29.77 13.89 21.60
N LYS A 592 29.93 14.74 20.58
CA LYS A 592 30.39 16.13 20.72
C LYS A 592 29.38 17.06 21.39
N LEU A 593 28.10 16.66 21.45
CA LEU A 593 27.05 17.34 22.20
C LEU A 593 26.97 16.88 23.67
N MET A 594 27.77 15.88 24.06
CA MET A 594 27.87 15.38 25.44
C MET A 594 29.23 15.74 26.08
N GLU A 595 30.10 16.42 25.33
CA GLU A 595 31.45 16.85 25.74
C GLU A 595 31.51 18.33 26.20
N GLY A 596 30.39 19.07 26.14
CA GLY A 596 30.28 20.50 26.52
C GLY A 596 28.87 20.97 26.80
#